data_AF-A0A9D1FWM4-F1
#
_entry.id   AF-A0A9D1FWM4-F1
#
_cell.length_a   1.000
_cell.length_b   1.000
_cell.length_c   1.000
_cell.angle_alpha   90.00
_cell.angle_beta   90.00
_cell.angle_gamma   90.00
#
_symmetry.space_group_name_H-M   'P 1'
#
loop_
_entity.id
_entity.type
_entity.pdbx_description
1 polymer ?
#
loop_
_entity_poly.entity_id
_entity_poly.type
_entity_poly.pdbx_seq_one_letter_code
_entity_poly.pdbx_strand_id
1 'polypeptide(L)'
;MFKLFKEAFKTSNDCIILAFPLVLFMWILSFYFAFSNSVVNTPAEIILAFVTVLFMVCAFLSGWFYMVQQAIEVAGQVYVLDEDRAKATMNLFKVIPFGIGKYFLSFIGMIIIFLIVVSLTGAAVYYTGINLIGNVFTQEQITGALSSTQDMKAFIDSLSLDQLIKLNLWNMLIMGATTLLSFIFMLWVPEIIYCTINPFIALFKAIKKVFVKFPKSVVLFIYLSFLNILMSFLSTFAIQHPLLYLLVMVVYFYFVIYVVVLVFSYYKHEYCGAGENEEIKA
;
A
#
# COMPACT_ATOMS: atom_id res chain seq x y z
N MET A 1 16.73 -13.48 -5.46
CA MET A 1 15.95 -12.26 -5.78
C MET A 1 15.52 -12.22 -7.24
N PHE A 2 16.42 -12.22 -8.23
CA PHE A 2 16.01 -12.16 -9.65
C PHE A 2 15.04 -13.28 -10.10
N LYS A 3 15.30 -14.53 -9.68
CA LYS A 3 14.38 -15.66 -9.93
C LYS A 3 12.98 -15.40 -9.36
N LEU A 4 12.91 -14.92 -8.12
CA LEU A 4 11.66 -14.55 -7.46
C LEU A 4 10.92 -13.42 -8.20
N PHE A 5 11.65 -12.42 -8.70
CA PHE A 5 11.05 -11.32 -9.48
C PHE A 5 10.41 -11.83 -10.78
N LYS A 6 11.10 -12.76 -11.47
CA LYS A 6 10.61 -13.39 -12.69
C LYS A 6 9.42 -14.31 -12.43
N GLU A 7 9.47 -15.09 -11.35
CA GLU A 7 8.38 -15.97 -10.94
C GLU A 7 7.15 -15.17 -10.54
N ALA A 8 7.31 -14.12 -9.74
CA ALA A 8 6.21 -13.21 -9.39
C ALA A 8 5.56 -12.60 -10.64
N PHE A 9 6.36 -12.23 -11.65
CA PHE A 9 5.82 -11.67 -12.89
C PHE A 9 4.97 -12.70 -13.66
N LYS A 10 5.46 -13.94 -13.73
CA LYS A 10 4.70 -15.05 -14.32
C LYS A 10 3.41 -15.31 -13.53
N THR A 11 3.49 -15.40 -12.21
CA THR A 11 2.32 -15.60 -11.35
C THR A 11 1.30 -14.48 -11.48
N SER A 12 1.74 -13.22 -11.60
CA SER A 12 0.83 -12.09 -11.84
C SER A 12 0.13 -12.17 -13.19
N ASN A 13 0.80 -12.66 -14.24
CA ASN A 13 0.16 -12.94 -15.52
C ASN A 13 -0.87 -14.07 -15.41
N ASP A 14 -0.47 -15.19 -14.78
CA ASP A 14 -1.31 -16.37 -14.63
C ASP A 14 -2.54 -16.10 -13.74
N CYS A 15 -2.44 -15.12 -12.83
CA CYS A 15 -3.48 -14.69 -11.90
C CYS A 15 -3.94 -13.24 -12.13
N ILE A 16 -3.91 -12.77 -13.38
CA ILE A 16 -4.38 -11.41 -13.74
C ILE A 16 -5.81 -11.13 -13.30
N ILE A 17 -6.59 -12.18 -13.07
CA ILE A 17 -7.94 -12.14 -12.52
C ILE A 17 -8.03 -11.34 -11.19
N LEU A 18 -6.93 -11.25 -10.44
CA LEU A 18 -6.82 -10.43 -9.23
C LEU A 18 -7.07 -8.94 -9.49
N ALA A 19 -6.94 -8.47 -10.74
CA ALA A 19 -7.26 -7.10 -11.15
C ALA A 19 -8.74 -6.79 -11.00
N PHE A 20 -9.60 -7.75 -11.35
CA PHE A 20 -11.03 -7.52 -11.48
C PHE A 20 -11.71 -7.09 -10.17
N PRO A 21 -11.51 -7.78 -9.02
CA PRO A 21 -12.03 -7.30 -7.74
C PRO A 21 -11.56 -5.89 -7.40
N LEU A 22 -10.31 -5.56 -7.73
CA LEU A 22 -9.71 -4.28 -7.38
C LEU A 22 -10.29 -3.14 -8.22
N VAL A 23 -10.44 -3.32 -9.53
CA VAL A 23 -11.12 -2.35 -10.41
C VAL A 23 -12.58 -2.14 -9.97
N LEU A 24 -13.30 -3.23 -9.70
CA LEU A 24 -14.69 -3.18 -9.24
C LEU A 24 -14.82 -2.43 -7.91
N PHE A 25 -13.91 -2.68 -6.96
CA PHE A 25 -13.89 -1.99 -5.68
C PHE A 25 -13.61 -0.49 -5.83
N MET A 26 -12.67 -0.11 -6.70
CA MET A 26 -12.40 1.31 -6.99
C MET A 26 -13.61 2.02 -7.60
N TRP A 27 -14.39 1.33 -8.45
CA TRP A 27 -15.65 1.87 -8.96
C TRP A 27 -16.70 2.05 -7.85
N ILE A 28 -16.88 1.04 -6.99
CA ILE A 28 -17.80 1.13 -5.84
C ILE A 28 -17.44 2.30 -4.93
N LEU A 29 -16.14 2.48 -4.62
CA LEU A 29 -15.67 3.63 -3.84
C LEU A 29 -15.94 4.95 -4.56
N SER A 30 -15.73 5.02 -5.88
CA SER A 30 -15.99 6.23 -6.67
C SER A 30 -17.47 6.63 -6.64
N PHE A 31 -18.38 5.65 -6.80
CA PHE A 31 -19.82 5.88 -6.67
C PHE A 31 -20.18 6.33 -5.24
N TYR A 32 -19.59 5.70 -4.23
CA TYR A 32 -19.82 6.07 -2.84
C TYR A 32 -19.38 7.51 -2.56
N PHE A 33 -18.19 7.93 -3.03
CA PHE A 33 -17.71 9.30 -2.87
C PHE A 33 -18.58 10.31 -3.62
N ALA A 34 -18.98 10.00 -4.86
CA ALA A 34 -19.88 10.86 -5.62
C ALA A 34 -21.22 11.07 -4.89
N PHE A 35 -21.80 9.99 -4.35
CA PHE A 35 -23.01 10.07 -3.54
C PHE A 35 -22.78 10.86 -2.24
N SER A 36 -21.74 10.51 -1.48
CA SER A 36 -21.42 11.12 -0.19
C SER A 36 -21.22 12.63 -0.32
N ASN A 37 -20.51 13.10 -1.35
CA ASN A 37 -20.29 14.53 -1.59
C ASN A 37 -21.58 15.32 -1.86
N SER A 38 -22.66 14.66 -2.31
CA SER A 38 -23.94 15.32 -2.60
C SER A 38 -24.92 15.33 -1.43
N VAL A 39 -24.71 14.47 -0.42
CA VAL A 39 -25.69 14.24 0.67
C VAL A 39 -25.12 14.60 2.04
N VAL A 40 -23.81 14.47 2.25
CA VAL A 40 -23.16 14.71 3.54
C VAL A 40 -22.95 16.20 3.75
N ASN A 41 -23.67 16.79 4.70
CA ASN A 41 -23.64 18.22 4.99
C ASN A 41 -23.28 18.55 6.44
N THR A 42 -23.39 17.57 7.35
CA THR A 42 -23.10 17.77 8.77
C THR A 42 -21.81 17.08 9.22
N PRO A 43 -21.12 17.58 10.26
CA PRO A 43 -19.92 16.92 10.81
C PRO A 43 -20.14 15.46 11.21
N ALA A 44 -21.32 15.13 11.74
CA ALA A 44 -21.67 13.76 12.13
C ALA A 44 -21.78 12.83 10.90
N GLU A 45 -22.40 13.30 9.82
CA GLU A 45 -22.49 12.56 8.55
C GLU A 45 -21.10 12.36 7.91
N ILE A 46 -20.19 13.33 8.03
CA ILE A 46 -18.80 13.20 7.57
C ILE A 46 -18.08 12.07 8.32
N ILE A 47 -18.23 12.01 9.64
CA ILE A 47 -17.62 10.94 10.46
C ILE A 47 -18.19 9.58 10.05
N LEU A 48 -19.51 9.47 9.88
CA LEU A 48 -20.15 8.22 9.45
C LEU A 48 -19.69 7.81 8.05
N ALA A 49 -19.55 8.77 7.12
CA ALA A 49 -19.03 8.49 5.78
C ALA A 49 -17.60 7.96 5.82
N PHE A 50 -16.74 8.59 6.62
CA PHE A 50 -15.37 8.15 6.83
C PHE A 50 -15.29 6.73 7.42
N VAL A 51 -16.08 6.44 8.45
CA VAL A 51 -16.15 5.10 9.07
C VAL A 51 -16.64 4.06 8.06
N THR A 52 -17.62 4.41 7.23
CA THR A 52 -18.15 3.51 6.19
C THR A 52 -17.06 3.14 5.18
N VAL A 53 -16.32 4.12 4.68
CA VAL A 53 -15.20 3.89 3.75
C VAL A 53 -14.13 3.00 4.40
N LEU A 54 -13.80 3.24 5.67
CA LEU A 54 -12.85 2.42 6.42
C LEU A 54 -13.29 0.95 6.43
N PHE A 55 -14.56 0.69 6.76
CA PHE A 55 -15.11 -0.68 6.79
C PHE A 55 -15.13 -1.32 5.39
N MET A 56 -15.50 -0.57 4.35
CA MET A 56 -15.46 -1.05 2.97
C MET A 56 -14.04 -1.46 2.55
N VAL A 57 -13.05 -0.62 2.87
CA VAL A 57 -11.63 -0.90 2.60
C VAL A 57 -11.16 -2.13 3.39
N CYS A 58 -11.47 -2.24 4.68
CA CYS A 58 -11.12 -3.41 5.48
C CYS A 58 -11.71 -4.70 4.92
N ALA A 59 -12.99 -4.70 4.54
CA ALA A 59 -13.64 -5.86 3.94
C ALA A 59 -12.95 -6.24 2.63
N PHE A 60 -12.77 -5.28 1.73
CA PHE A 60 -12.12 -5.52 0.45
C PHE A 60 -10.70 -6.07 0.62
N LEU A 61 -9.85 -5.40 1.40
CA LEU A 61 -8.47 -5.82 1.61
C LEU A 61 -8.38 -7.22 2.25
N SER A 62 -9.25 -7.53 3.21
CA SER A 62 -9.30 -8.85 3.85
C SER A 62 -9.58 -9.96 2.84
N GLY A 63 -10.59 -9.79 2.00
CA GLY A 63 -10.95 -10.77 0.99
C GLY A 63 -9.92 -10.83 -0.14
N TRP A 64 -9.44 -9.68 -0.61
CA TRP A 64 -8.52 -9.58 -1.75
C TRP A 64 -7.13 -10.10 -1.41
N PHE A 65 -6.56 -9.75 -0.25
CA PHE A 65 -5.25 -10.29 0.15
C PHE A 65 -5.29 -11.79 0.44
N TYR A 66 -6.41 -12.31 0.95
CA TYR A 66 -6.59 -13.76 1.07
C TYR A 66 -6.67 -14.44 -0.30
N MET A 67 -7.38 -13.83 -1.26
CA MET A 67 -7.41 -14.28 -2.66
C MET A 67 -6.01 -14.27 -3.29
N VAL A 68 -5.16 -13.28 -3.00
CA VAL A 68 -3.76 -13.23 -3.44
C VAL A 68 -2.97 -14.42 -2.90
N GLN A 69 -3.08 -14.73 -1.60
CA GLN A 69 -2.41 -15.92 -1.04
C GLN A 69 -2.81 -17.19 -1.82
N GLN A 70 -4.12 -17.38 -2.03
CA GLN A 70 -4.65 -18.55 -2.72
C GLN A 70 -4.23 -18.58 -4.21
N ALA A 71 -4.14 -17.42 -4.85
CA ALA A 71 -3.65 -17.30 -6.23
C ALA A 71 -2.19 -17.78 -6.35
N ILE A 72 -1.34 -17.47 -5.37
CA ILE A 72 0.05 -17.95 -5.34
C ILE A 72 0.12 -19.47 -5.13
N GLU A 73 -0.81 -20.05 -4.37
CA GLU A 73 -0.93 -21.51 -4.21
C GLU A 73 -1.37 -22.18 -5.51
N VAL A 74 -2.41 -21.65 -6.17
CA VAL A 74 -2.91 -22.09 -7.49
C VAL A 74 -1.82 -22.00 -8.56
N ALA A 75 -1.07 -20.90 -8.63
CA ALA A 75 0.01 -20.74 -9.61
C ALA A 75 1.17 -21.73 -9.40
N GLY A 76 1.34 -22.25 -8.19
CA GLY A 76 2.33 -23.29 -7.88
C GLY A 76 1.89 -24.70 -8.27
N GLN A 77 0.62 -24.92 -8.59
CA GLN A 77 0.11 -26.24 -8.98
C GLN A 77 0.46 -26.59 -10.43
N VAL A 78 0.79 -27.86 -10.65
CA VAL A 78 1.01 -28.41 -11.99
C VAL A 78 -0.33 -28.85 -12.56
N TYR A 79 -0.83 -28.10 -13.55
CA TYR A 79 -2.02 -28.46 -14.30
C TYR A 79 -1.62 -29.20 -15.57
N VAL A 80 -2.26 -30.34 -15.83
CA VAL A 80 -2.09 -31.10 -17.08
C VAL A 80 -2.92 -30.47 -18.20
N LEU A 81 -4.05 -29.84 -17.86
CA LEU A 81 -4.97 -29.18 -18.79
C LEU A 81 -5.13 -27.70 -18.45
N ASP A 82 -5.16 -26.85 -19.48
CA ASP A 82 -5.37 -25.40 -19.31
C ASP A 82 -6.78 -25.06 -18.78
N GLU A 83 -7.77 -25.90 -19.06
CA GLU A 83 -9.14 -25.74 -18.54
C GLU A 83 -9.19 -25.88 -17.02
N ASP A 84 -8.45 -26.82 -16.44
CA ASP A 84 -8.39 -27.01 -14.99
C ASP A 84 -7.73 -25.82 -14.31
N ARG A 85 -6.68 -25.26 -14.93
CA ARG A 85 -6.07 -24.01 -14.47
C ARG A 85 -7.07 -22.85 -14.52
N ALA A 86 -7.75 -22.66 -15.64
CA ALA A 86 -8.72 -21.57 -15.79
C ALA A 86 -9.86 -21.69 -14.75
N LYS A 87 -10.34 -22.90 -14.50
CA LYS A 87 -11.37 -23.18 -13.49
C LYS A 87 -10.88 -22.90 -12.07
N ALA A 88 -9.65 -23.30 -11.74
CA ALA A 88 -9.03 -23.00 -10.45
C ALA A 88 -8.88 -21.49 -10.24
N THR A 89 -8.38 -20.77 -11.25
CA THR A 89 -8.24 -19.31 -11.23
C THR A 89 -9.60 -18.61 -11.10
N MET A 90 -10.65 -19.06 -11.79
CA MET A 90 -12.01 -18.51 -11.64
C MET A 90 -12.60 -18.76 -10.25
N ASN A 91 -12.29 -19.90 -9.62
CA ASN A 91 -12.77 -20.22 -8.28
C ASN A 91 -12.16 -19.33 -7.20
N LEU A 92 -11.09 -18.57 -7.48
CA LEU A 92 -10.50 -17.62 -6.53
C LEU A 92 -11.52 -16.56 -6.06
N PHE A 93 -12.50 -16.17 -6.86
CA PHE A 93 -13.56 -15.25 -6.40
C PHE A 93 -14.38 -15.80 -5.24
N LYS A 94 -14.55 -17.12 -5.17
CA LYS A 94 -15.34 -17.78 -4.12
C LYS A 94 -14.63 -17.72 -2.76
N VAL A 95 -13.32 -17.45 -2.74
CA VAL A 95 -12.57 -17.36 -1.48
C VAL A 95 -12.65 -15.98 -0.85
N ILE A 96 -13.10 -14.95 -1.58
CA ILE A 96 -13.20 -13.57 -1.07
C ILE A 96 -14.11 -13.49 0.18
N PRO A 97 -15.35 -14.03 0.18
CA PRO A 97 -16.20 -13.98 1.38
C PRO A 97 -15.57 -14.68 2.59
N PHE A 98 -14.84 -15.77 2.38
CA PHE A 98 -14.11 -16.45 3.45
C PHE A 98 -12.98 -15.58 4.00
N GLY A 99 -12.20 -14.94 3.13
CA GLY A 99 -11.16 -14.00 3.53
C GLY A 99 -11.71 -12.82 4.33
N ILE A 100 -12.87 -12.28 3.94
CA ILE A 100 -13.60 -11.26 4.71
C ILE A 100 -13.95 -11.82 6.10
N GLY A 101 -14.67 -12.94 6.18
CA GLY A 101 -15.11 -13.50 7.46
C GLY A 101 -13.95 -13.80 8.42
N LYS A 102 -12.78 -14.19 7.90
CA LYS A 102 -11.60 -14.54 8.69
C LYS A 102 -10.76 -13.34 9.14
N TYR A 103 -10.53 -12.37 8.26
CA TYR A 103 -9.55 -11.30 8.49
C TYR A 103 -10.14 -9.90 8.67
N PHE A 104 -11.44 -9.71 8.50
CA PHE A 104 -12.06 -8.38 8.57
C PHE A 104 -11.68 -7.58 9.81
N LEU A 105 -11.79 -8.19 10.99
CA LEU A 105 -11.45 -7.53 12.25
C LEU A 105 -9.94 -7.26 12.39
N SER A 106 -9.10 -8.14 11.83
CA SER A 106 -7.65 -7.94 11.76
C SER A 106 -7.28 -6.71 10.95
N PHE A 107 -7.93 -6.49 9.81
CA PHE A 107 -7.69 -5.32 8.98
C PHE A 107 -8.22 -4.04 9.63
N ILE A 108 -9.34 -4.09 10.35
CA ILE A 108 -9.79 -2.95 11.17
C ILE A 108 -8.71 -2.60 12.21
N GLY A 109 -8.24 -3.59 12.97
CA GLY A 109 -7.18 -3.38 13.96
C GLY A 109 -5.89 -2.88 13.31
N MET A 110 -5.50 -3.41 12.16
CA MET A 110 -4.33 -2.96 11.39
C MET A 110 -4.45 -1.49 11.01
N ILE A 111 -5.60 -1.03 10.48
CA ILE A 111 -5.80 0.39 10.12
C ILE A 111 -5.73 1.28 11.36
N ILE A 112 -6.37 0.89 12.48
CA ILE A 112 -6.33 1.68 13.72
C ILE A 112 -4.88 1.82 14.22
N ILE A 113 -4.12 0.72 14.27
CA ILE A 113 -2.71 0.74 14.67
C ILE A 113 -1.90 1.61 13.71
N PHE A 114 -2.13 1.46 12.41
CA PHE A 114 -1.46 2.24 11.38
C PHE A 114 -1.69 3.75 11.58
N LEU A 115 -2.94 4.18 11.81
CA LEU A 115 -3.26 5.58 12.09
C LEU A 115 -2.56 6.11 13.35
N ILE A 116 -2.51 5.30 14.41
CA ILE A 116 -1.79 5.67 15.65
C ILE A 116 -0.30 5.84 15.36
N VAL A 117 0.34 4.87 14.70
CA VAL A 117 1.79 4.92 14.40
C VAL A 117 2.12 6.08 13.47
N VAL A 118 1.31 6.34 12.43
CA VAL A 118 1.48 7.48 11.53
C VAL A 118 1.36 8.79 12.30
N SER A 119 0.37 8.92 13.19
CA SER A 119 0.19 10.13 14.01
C SER A 119 1.37 10.39 14.95
N LEU A 120 1.87 9.34 15.62
CA LEU A 120 3.06 9.42 16.48
C LEU A 120 4.31 9.78 15.67
N THR A 121 4.48 9.19 14.49
CA THR A 121 5.59 9.49 13.58
C THR A 121 5.52 10.94 13.10
N GLY A 122 4.33 11.43 12.74
CA GLY A 122 4.10 12.82 12.35
C GLY A 122 4.45 13.80 13.47
N ALA A 123 4.03 13.51 14.70
CA ALA A 123 4.39 14.32 15.87
C ALA A 123 5.91 14.31 16.13
N ALA A 124 6.57 13.16 16.01
CA ALA A 124 8.02 13.04 16.16
C ALA A 124 8.79 13.80 15.07
N VAL A 125 8.35 13.70 13.82
CA VAL A 125 8.90 14.46 12.68
C VAL A 125 8.74 15.95 12.89
N TYR A 126 7.56 16.39 13.33
CA TYR A 126 7.30 17.80 13.61
C TYR A 126 8.21 18.33 14.73
N TYR A 127 8.29 17.62 15.85
CA TYR A 127 9.18 17.99 16.96
C TYR A 127 10.65 18.04 16.53
N THR A 128 11.10 17.04 15.77
CA THR A 128 12.48 16.97 15.26
C THR A 128 12.76 18.09 14.26
N GLY A 129 11.82 18.36 13.36
CA GLY A 129 11.96 19.40 12.33
C GLY A 129 12.03 20.80 12.92
N ILE A 130 11.20 21.12 13.92
CA ILE A 130 11.29 22.42 14.61
C ILE A 130 12.64 22.59 15.31
N ASN A 131 13.12 21.55 16.01
CA ASN A 131 14.35 21.67 16.79
C ASN A 131 15.62 21.68 15.93
N LEU A 132 15.64 20.96 14.79
CA LEU A 132 16.83 20.84 13.94
C LEU A 132 16.85 21.84 12.77
N ILE A 133 15.70 22.13 12.17
CA ILE A 133 15.57 22.94 10.95
C ILE A 133 15.03 24.34 11.28
N GLY A 134 14.14 24.41 12.27
CA GLY A 134 13.42 25.63 12.63
C GLY A 134 12.16 25.85 11.78
N ASN A 135 11.45 26.93 12.11
CA ASN A 135 10.22 27.31 11.40
C ASN A 135 10.55 27.80 9.99
N VAL A 136 9.81 27.28 9.00
CA VAL A 136 9.96 27.66 7.59
C VAL A 136 9.22 28.98 7.30
N PHE A 137 8.05 29.16 7.91
CA PHE A 137 7.15 30.27 7.65
C PHE A 137 6.62 30.87 8.96
N THR A 138 6.28 32.16 8.91
CA THR A 138 5.50 32.79 10.00
C THR A 138 4.01 32.44 9.87
N GLN A 139 3.24 32.56 10.96
CA GLN A 139 1.79 32.35 10.88
C GLN A 139 1.11 33.30 9.89
N GLU A 140 1.53 34.56 9.82
CA GLU A 140 0.98 35.55 8.89
C GLU A 140 1.21 35.15 7.43
N GLN A 141 2.38 34.61 7.10
CA GLN A 141 2.73 34.10 5.78
C GLN A 141 1.82 32.94 5.35
N ILE A 142 1.57 31.99 6.26
CA ILE A 142 0.68 30.85 6.01
C ILE A 142 -0.75 31.33 5.79
N THR A 143 -1.24 32.24 6.65
CA THR A 143 -2.61 32.72 6.60
C THR A 143 -2.86 33.53 5.33
N GLY A 144 -1.89 34.36 4.91
CA GLY A 144 -1.94 35.10 3.65
C GLY A 144 -1.91 34.20 2.42
N ALA A 145 -1.05 33.18 2.40
CA ALA A 145 -0.92 32.25 1.26
C ALA A 145 -2.18 31.39 1.03
N LEU A 146 -2.93 31.08 2.10
CA LEU A 146 -4.16 30.27 2.03
C LEU A 146 -5.39 31.06 1.54
N SER A 147 -5.24 32.36 1.27
CA SER A 147 -6.36 33.24 0.87
C SER A 147 -6.86 32.97 -0.55
N SER A 148 -5.95 32.66 -1.49
CA SER A 148 -6.31 32.29 -2.86
C SER A 148 -5.17 31.51 -3.54
N THR A 149 -5.48 30.82 -4.65
CA THR A 149 -4.48 30.10 -5.45
C THR A 149 -3.41 31.05 -6.05
N GLN A 150 -3.77 32.31 -6.29
CA GLN A 150 -2.87 33.33 -6.83
C GLN A 150 -1.93 33.86 -5.75
N ASP A 151 -2.44 34.05 -4.53
CA ASP A 151 -1.64 34.43 -3.36
C ASP A 151 -0.68 33.32 -2.94
N MET A 152 -1.06 32.06 -3.10
CA MET A 152 -0.15 30.93 -2.88
C MET A 152 1.01 30.93 -3.88
N LYS A 153 0.76 31.30 -5.15
CA LYS A 153 1.82 31.41 -6.16
C LYS A 153 2.77 32.58 -5.84
N ALA A 154 2.22 33.76 -5.56
CA ALA A 154 3.01 34.93 -5.16
C ALA A 154 3.82 34.68 -3.88
N PHE A 155 3.25 33.91 -2.94
CA PHE A 155 3.93 33.48 -1.73
C PHE A 155 5.14 32.59 -2.02
N ILE A 156 4.99 31.57 -2.86
CA ILE A 156 6.10 30.70 -3.27
C ILE A 156 7.21 31.49 -3.97
N ASP A 157 6.83 32.42 -4.86
CA ASP A 157 7.79 33.28 -5.58
C ASP A 157 8.50 34.28 -4.65
N SER A 158 7.89 34.61 -3.50
CA SER A 158 8.47 35.52 -2.50
C SER A 158 9.43 34.84 -1.50
N LEU A 159 9.55 33.50 -1.54
CA LEU A 159 10.37 32.77 -0.57
C LEU A 159 11.85 33.10 -0.74
N SER A 160 12.48 33.47 0.36
CA SER A 160 13.93 33.63 0.41
C SER A 160 14.65 32.30 0.21
N LEU A 161 15.91 32.37 -0.22
CA LEU A 161 16.76 31.18 -0.38
C LEU A 161 16.87 30.36 0.92
N ASP A 162 16.93 31.02 2.08
CA ASP A 162 16.94 30.35 3.40
C ASP A 162 15.65 29.56 3.67
N GLN A 163 14.49 30.15 3.34
CA GLN A 163 13.20 29.47 3.50
C GLN A 163 13.06 28.29 2.54
N LEU A 164 13.55 28.40 1.30
CA LEU A 164 13.58 27.30 0.34
C LEU A 164 14.48 26.14 0.82
N ILE A 165 15.64 26.44 1.40
CA ILE A 165 16.54 25.43 1.98
C ILE A 165 15.85 24.72 3.14
N LYS A 166 15.25 25.46 4.08
CA LYS A 166 14.51 24.88 5.21
C LYS A 166 13.33 24.04 4.74
N LEU A 167 12.57 24.52 3.76
CA LEU A 167 11.47 23.76 3.16
C LEU A 167 11.96 22.42 2.57
N ASN A 168 13.09 22.44 1.87
CA ASN A 168 13.69 21.22 1.33
C ASN A 168 14.15 20.26 2.43
N LEU A 169 14.76 20.76 3.50
CA LEU A 169 15.15 19.93 4.65
C LEU A 169 13.93 19.29 5.33
N TRP A 170 12.82 20.03 5.46
CA TRP A 170 11.56 19.49 5.96
C TRP A 170 11.01 18.39 5.06
N ASN A 171 11.03 18.60 3.74
CA ASN A 171 10.64 17.57 2.77
C ASN A 171 11.52 16.32 2.88
N MET A 172 12.85 16.48 3.01
CA MET A 172 13.78 15.36 3.20
C MET A 172 13.50 14.60 4.50
N LEU A 173 13.20 15.30 5.60
CA LEU A 173 12.86 14.67 6.88
C LEU A 173 11.57 13.86 6.78
N ILE A 174 10.51 14.43 6.18
CA ILE A 174 9.23 13.74 5.95
C ILE A 174 9.42 12.55 5.03
N MET A 175 10.17 12.71 3.93
CA MET A 175 10.50 11.62 3.00
C MET A 175 11.28 10.50 3.70
N GLY A 176 12.27 10.84 4.52
CA GLY A 176 13.04 9.86 5.28
C GLY A 176 12.17 9.06 6.25
N ALA A 177 11.31 9.76 7.01
CA ALA A 177 10.41 9.12 7.96
C ALA A 177 9.37 8.23 7.28
N THR A 178 8.77 8.70 6.19
CA THR A 178 7.78 7.91 5.41
C THR A 178 8.43 6.71 4.74
N THR A 179 9.64 6.85 4.18
CA THR A 179 10.41 5.74 3.60
C THR A 179 10.72 4.67 4.65
N LEU A 180 11.17 5.08 5.84
CA LEU A 180 11.42 4.18 6.97
C LEU A 180 10.15 3.44 7.37
N LEU A 181 9.03 4.16 7.48
CA LEU A 181 7.75 3.58 7.85
C LEU A 181 7.26 2.55 6.82
N SER A 182 7.36 2.87 5.52
CA SER A 182 7.05 1.95 4.42
C SER A 182 7.93 0.70 4.45
N PHE A 183 9.23 0.84 4.75
CA PHE A 183 10.14 -0.30 4.86
C PHE A 183 9.74 -1.25 6.00
N ILE A 184 9.43 -0.69 7.17
CA ILE A 184 9.07 -1.44 8.38
C ILE A 184 7.71 -2.15 8.21
N PHE A 185 6.75 -1.54 7.52
CA PHE A 185 5.42 -2.12 7.30
C PHE A 185 5.31 -3.06 6.09
N MET A 186 6.33 -3.15 5.23
CA MET A 186 6.27 -3.90 3.96
C MET A 186 5.76 -5.34 4.10
N LEU A 187 6.08 -6.02 5.20
CA LEU A 187 5.71 -7.43 5.43
C LEU A 187 4.49 -7.62 6.35
N TRP A 188 3.83 -6.55 6.79
CA TRP A 188 2.77 -6.63 7.80
C TRP A 188 1.54 -7.37 7.28
N VAL A 189 1.06 -7.03 6.07
CA VAL A 189 -0.11 -7.67 5.47
C VAL A 189 0.14 -9.18 5.22
N PRO A 190 1.25 -9.61 4.58
CA PRO A 190 1.57 -11.04 4.48
C PRO A 190 1.61 -11.76 5.84
N GLU A 191 2.15 -11.13 6.88
CA GLU A 191 2.19 -11.73 8.22
C GLU A 191 0.79 -11.97 8.79
N ILE A 192 -0.14 -11.01 8.59
CA ILE A 192 -1.54 -11.16 8.99
C ILE A 192 -2.18 -12.37 8.32
N ILE A 193 -1.96 -12.49 7.00
CA ILE A 193 -2.59 -13.52 6.18
C ILE A 193 -2.01 -14.91 6.44
N TYR A 194 -0.68 -15.05 6.44
CA TYR A 194 -0.02 -16.35 6.51
C TYR A 194 0.20 -16.88 7.94
N CYS A 195 0.40 -16.01 8.94
CA CYS A 195 0.92 -16.45 10.23
C CYS A 195 0.01 -16.14 11.43
N THR A 196 -0.55 -14.93 11.53
CA THR A 196 -1.38 -14.59 12.69
C THR A 196 -2.44 -13.55 12.39
N ILE A 197 -3.68 -13.87 12.77
CA ILE A 197 -4.85 -12.99 12.62
C ILE A 197 -4.71 -11.74 13.51
N ASN A 198 -3.93 -11.77 14.60
CA ASN A 198 -3.80 -10.62 15.48
C ASN A 198 -2.88 -9.55 14.83
N PRO A 199 -3.39 -8.33 14.52
CA PRO A 199 -2.63 -7.34 13.77
C PRO A 199 -1.46 -6.74 14.57
N PHE A 200 -1.54 -6.66 15.90
CA PHE A 200 -0.44 -6.20 16.74
C PHE A 200 0.72 -7.19 16.76
N ILE A 201 0.40 -8.48 16.97
CA ILE A 201 1.41 -9.55 16.96
C ILE A 201 2.02 -9.65 15.56
N ALA A 202 1.19 -9.53 14.52
CA ALA A 202 1.64 -9.51 13.14
C ALA A 202 2.62 -8.35 12.89
N LEU A 203 2.33 -7.15 13.39
CA LEU A 203 3.24 -6.02 13.24
C LEU A 203 4.61 -6.32 13.83
N PHE A 204 4.66 -6.74 15.10
CA PHE A 204 5.93 -7.01 15.77
C PHE A 204 6.75 -8.10 15.06
N LYS A 205 6.08 -9.18 14.63
CA LYS A 205 6.73 -10.27 13.88
C LYS A 205 7.23 -9.81 12.50
N ALA A 206 6.44 -9.03 11.78
CA ALA A 206 6.80 -8.49 10.47
C ALA A 206 8.05 -7.59 10.58
N ILE A 207 8.07 -6.67 11.55
CA ILE A 207 9.24 -5.82 11.82
C ILE A 207 10.46 -6.68 12.10
N LYS A 208 10.35 -7.65 13.01
CA LYS A 208 11.45 -8.57 13.34
C LYS A 208 11.96 -9.27 12.08
N LYS A 209 11.07 -9.78 11.23
CA LYS A 209 11.44 -10.49 9.98
C LYS A 209 12.16 -9.61 8.98
N VAL A 210 11.77 -8.35 8.84
CA VAL A 210 12.46 -7.36 7.98
C VAL A 210 13.94 -7.28 8.37
N PHE A 211 14.23 -7.20 9.67
CA PHE A 211 15.61 -7.09 10.18
C PHE A 211 16.37 -8.42 10.25
N VAL A 212 15.70 -9.57 10.42
CA VAL A 212 16.37 -10.89 10.41
C VAL A 212 17.00 -11.19 9.05
N LYS A 213 16.31 -10.86 7.94
CA LYS A 213 16.84 -11.00 6.57
C LYS A 213 17.12 -9.65 5.93
N PHE A 214 17.75 -8.74 6.68
CA PHE A 214 17.91 -7.33 6.32
C PHE A 214 18.41 -7.09 4.89
N PRO A 215 19.50 -7.70 4.39
CA PRO A 215 19.97 -7.43 3.03
C PRO A 215 18.95 -7.79 1.94
N LYS A 216 18.23 -8.91 2.10
CA LYS A 216 17.19 -9.32 1.15
C LYS A 216 15.98 -8.40 1.21
N SER A 217 15.58 -7.99 2.41
CA SER A 217 14.49 -7.02 2.63
C SER A 217 14.83 -5.66 2.01
N VAL A 218 16.08 -5.20 2.14
CA VAL A 218 16.55 -3.95 1.52
C VAL A 218 16.52 -4.05 0.00
N VAL A 219 17.02 -5.14 -0.59
CA VAL A 219 16.96 -5.34 -2.04
C VAL A 219 15.51 -5.36 -2.56
N LEU A 220 14.61 -6.04 -1.84
CA LEU A 220 13.18 -6.01 -2.17
C LEU A 220 12.63 -4.58 -2.11
N PHE A 221 12.91 -3.85 -1.04
CA PHE A 221 12.41 -2.50 -0.85
C PHE A 221 12.95 -1.51 -1.89
N ILE A 222 14.23 -1.58 -2.24
CA ILE A 222 14.84 -0.78 -3.31
C ILE A 222 14.14 -1.07 -4.64
N TYR A 223 13.88 -2.35 -4.93
CA TYR A 223 13.17 -2.74 -6.15
C TYR A 223 11.74 -2.20 -6.17
N LEU A 224 10.97 -2.35 -5.08
CA LEU A 224 9.62 -1.78 -4.97
C LEU A 224 9.62 -0.25 -5.12
N SER A 225 10.59 0.42 -4.51
CA SER A 225 10.75 1.88 -4.60
C SER A 225 11.08 2.33 -6.01
N PHE A 226 12.00 1.63 -6.69
CA PHE A 226 12.33 1.88 -8.10
C PHE A 226 11.10 1.78 -8.98
N LEU A 227 10.29 0.76 -8.79
CA LEU A 227 9.09 0.59 -9.60
C LEU A 227 8.01 1.64 -9.30
N ASN A 228 7.87 2.06 -8.04
CA ASN A 228 6.98 3.18 -7.68
C ASN A 228 7.41 4.48 -8.37
N ILE A 229 8.72 4.76 -8.41
CA ILE A 229 9.28 5.90 -9.13
C ILE A 229 8.99 5.78 -10.64
N LEU A 230 9.20 4.61 -11.23
CA LEU A 230 8.91 4.34 -12.64
C LEU A 230 7.42 4.63 -12.97
N MET A 231 6.50 4.14 -12.14
CA MET A 231 5.06 4.38 -12.32
C MET A 231 4.69 5.85 -12.18
N SER A 232 5.34 6.56 -11.25
CA SER A 232 5.15 8.00 -11.08
C SER A 232 5.57 8.76 -12.33
N PHE A 233 6.75 8.46 -12.90
CA PHE A 233 7.20 9.05 -14.16
C PHE A 233 6.21 8.78 -15.31
N LEU A 234 5.79 7.53 -15.52
CA LEU A 234 4.83 7.17 -16.56
C LEU A 234 3.52 7.95 -16.43
N SER A 235 3.02 8.09 -15.18
CA SER A 235 1.78 8.81 -14.89
C SER A 235 1.89 10.31 -15.20
N THR A 236 3.02 10.94 -14.88
CA THR A 236 3.25 12.38 -15.16
C THR A 236 3.22 12.68 -16.65
N PHE A 237 3.87 11.86 -17.49
CA PHE A 237 3.83 12.06 -18.94
C PHE A 237 2.45 11.79 -19.54
N ALA A 238 1.72 10.82 -18.98
CA ALA A 238 0.43 10.40 -19.50
C ALA A 238 -0.71 11.40 -19.23
N ILE A 239 -0.63 12.19 -18.16
CA ILE A 239 -1.66 13.20 -17.81
C ILE A 239 -1.94 14.18 -18.95
N GLN A 240 -0.96 14.50 -19.79
CA GLN A 240 -1.12 15.45 -20.89
C GLN A 240 -1.88 14.86 -22.10
N HIS A 241 -2.05 13.54 -22.15
CA HIS A 241 -2.63 12.83 -23.30
C HIS A 241 -3.69 11.82 -22.85
N PRO A 242 -5.00 12.08 -23.05
CA PRO A 242 -6.08 11.23 -22.53
C PRO A 242 -5.99 9.73 -22.88
N LEU A 243 -5.57 9.39 -24.12
CA LEU A 243 -5.41 8.00 -24.54
C LEU A 243 -4.21 7.32 -23.87
N LEU A 244 -3.11 8.05 -23.72
CA LEU A 244 -1.92 7.54 -23.02
C LEU A 244 -2.22 7.34 -21.53
N TYR A 245 -3.01 8.24 -20.93
CA TYR A 245 -3.47 8.13 -19.55
C TYR A 245 -4.28 6.85 -19.31
N LEU A 246 -5.20 6.51 -20.22
CA LEU A 246 -5.97 5.27 -20.14
C LEU A 246 -5.05 4.03 -20.19
N LEU A 247 -4.06 4.02 -21.08
CA LEU A 247 -3.09 2.93 -21.17
C LEU A 247 -2.28 2.79 -19.88
N VAL A 248 -1.76 3.91 -19.36
CA VAL A 248 -0.98 3.92 -18.11
C VAL A 248 -1.81 3.45 -16.92
N MET A 249 -3.12 3.73 -16.87
CA MET A 249 -4.01 3.19 -15.84
C MET A 249 -4.11 1.66 -15.87
N VAL A 250 -4.20 1.05 -17.06
CA VAL A 250 -4.19 -0.42 -17.19
C VAL A 250 -2.86 -1.01 -16.70
N VAL A 251 -1.75 -0.38 -17.08
CA VAL A 251 -0.40 -0.75 -16.61
C VAL A 251 -0.30 -0.61 -15.08
N TYR A 252 -0.89 0.44 -14.50
CA TYR A 252 -0.89 0.67 -13.06
C TYR A 252 -1.59 -0.45 -12.30
N PHE A 253 -2.77 -0.90 -12.74
CA PHE A 253 -3.45 -2.03 -12.11
C PHE A 253 -2.66 -3.33 -12.18
N TYR A 254 -2.08 -3.62 -13.35
CA TYR A 254 -1.18 -4.76 -13.51
C TYR A 254 0.00 -4.67 -12.52
N PHE A 255 0.58 -3.47 -12.41
CA PHE A 255 1.73 -3.21 -11.58
C PHE A 255 1.43 -3.38 -10.08
N VAL A 256 0.26 -2.95 -9.61
CA VAL A 256 -0.21 -3.19 -8.24
C VAL A 256 -0.29 -4.69 -7.93
N ILE A 257 -0.85 -5.48 -8.85
CA ILE A 257 -0.93 -6.94 -8.69
C ILE A 257 0.47 -7.54 -8.63
N TYR A 258 1.36 -7.09 -9.51
CA TYR A 258 2.75 -7.53 -9.51
C TYR A 258 3.44 -7.29 -8.16
N VAL A 259 3.34 -6.07 -7.63
CA VAL A 259 3.93 -5.72 -6.33
C VAL A 259 3.37 -6.59 -5.21
N VAL A 260 2.05 -6.75 -5.16
CA VAL A 260 1.39 -7.52 -4.10
C VAL A 260 1.75 -9.00 -4.18
N VAL A 261 1.69 -9.60 -5.37
CA VAL A 261 2.13 -10.98 -5.61
C VAL A 261 3.60 -11.17 -5.27
N LEU A 262 4.45 -10.21 -5.61
CA LEU A 262 5.88 -10.25 -5.32
C LEU A 262 6.15 -10.25 -3.80
N VAL A 263 5.52 -9.34 -3.06
CA VAL A 263 5.69 -9.25 -1.60
C VAL A 263 5.19 -10.52 -0.90
N PHE A 264 4.03 -11.05 -1.32
CA PHE A 264 3.51 -12.29 -0.76
C PHE A 264 4.38 -13.51 -1.14
N SER A 265 4.86 -13.58 -2.38
CA SER A 265 5.74 -14.66 -2.83
C SER A 265 7.09 -14.61 -2.12
N TYR A 266 7.67 -13.43 -1.95
CA TYR A 266 8.87 -13.21 -1.14
C TYR A 266 8.66 -13.72 0.28
N TYR A 267 7.55 -13.31 0.90
CA TYR A 267 7.25 -13.68 2.27
C TYR A 267 7.08 -15.20 2.42
N LYS A 268 6.30 -15.82 1.52
CA LYS A 268 6.11 -17.28 1.50
C LYS A 268 7.44 -18.01 1.34
N HIS A 269 8.26 -17.62 0.35
CA HIS A 269 9.54 -18.26 0.07
C HIS A 269 10.52 -18.13 1.25
N GLU A 270 10.62 -16.97 1.88
CA GLU A 270 11.63 -16.72 2.90
C GLU A 270 11.21 -17.11 4.33
N TYR A 271 9.90 -17.17 4.62
CA TYR A 271 9.42 -17.35 6.00
C TYR A 271 8.39 -18.48 6.17
N CYS A 272 7.75 -18.96 5.10
CA CYS A 272 6.80 -20.09 5.19
C CYS A 272 7.39 -21.38 4.60
N GLY A 273 8.21 -21.28 3.55
CA GLY A 273 8.83 -22.42 2.86
C GLY A 273 10.04 -23.03 3.56
N ALA A 274 10.45 -22.51 4.73
CA ALA A 274 11.55 -23.07 5.52
C ALA A 274 11.09 -24.08 6.60
N GLY A 275 9.79 -24.38 6.66
CA GLY A 275 9.17 -25.17 7.75
C GLY A 275 8.80 -26.62 7.42
N GLU A 276 9.14 -27.16 6.24
CA GLU A 276 8.89 -28.59 5.94
C GLU A 276 10.09 -29.51 6.21
N ASN A 277 11.19 -28.99 6.80
CA ASN A 277 12.38 -29.79 7.13
C ASN A 277 12.84 -29.73 8.60
N GLU A 278 12.06 -29.16 9.52
CA GLU A 278 12.42 -29.11 10.96
C GLU A 278 11.46 -29.86 11.90
N GLU A 279 10.53 -30.68 11.38
CA GLU A 279 9.70 -31.59 12.21
C GLU A 279 10.16 -33.05 12.24
N ILE A 280 11.40 -33.35 11.84
CA ILE A 280 12.04 -34.66 12.15
C ILE A 280 13.46 -34.42 12.64
N LYS A 281 13.58 -34.04 13.91
CA LYS A 281 14.65 -34.43 14.87
C LYS A 281 14.54 -33.62 16.17
N ALA A 282 13.69 -34.09 17.08
CA ALA A 282 13.95 -34.30 18.50
C ALA A 282 12.69 -34.84 19.17
#